data_AF-A0A663MTQ1-F1
#
_entry.id   AF-A0A663MTQ1-F1
#
_cell.length_a   1.000
_cell.length_b   1.000
_cell.length_c   1.000
_cell.angle_alpha   90.00
_cell.angle_beta   90.00
_cell.angle_gamma   90.00
#
_symmetry.space_group_name_H-M   'P 1'
#
loop_
_entity.id
_entity.type
_entity.pdbx_description
1 polymer ?
#
loop_
_entity_poly.entity_id
_entity_poly.type
_entity_poly.pdbx_seq_one_letter_code
_entity_poly.pdbx_strand_id
1 'polypeptide(L)'
;LGPAGGLLLSLAGAVLPPPALPSLLPALAVLGCNAQPTYRWKDAVTNEKLTCQQCPPGTFVAQHCTRARQTLCQPCPDLHYTQYWNYLEKCRYCNVICGEKQVEVQQCNSTHNRVCQCQEGYYSEMEFCIRHSECPPGSGVEKPGTPFENTQCRPCPRGFFSSSNSSTKPCQPHQDCEQQGKVTNVQGNQYHDTLCTSCRLGGTNSTQAPGDDDCEQAMIDFVAYQNIPIRKLKRLQQILERSPRKQALGTRAAVQEKFRTFLTQLKEGHYEVTKELLDALRAAKLHSIEEKVRERFLLD
;
A
#
# COMPACT_ATOMS: atom_id res chain seq x y z
N LEU A 1 61.14 21.40 -35.92
CA LEU A 1 61.48 20.08 -35.37
C LEU A 1 60.26 19.18 -35.53
N GLY A 2 60.39 18.07 -36.27
CA GLY A 2 59.40 16.97 -36.29
C GLY A 2 59.40 16.18 -34.97
N PRO A 3 58.75 14.99 -34.88
CA PRO A 3 58.29 14.10 -35.97
C PRO A 3 56.75 13.85 -35.95
N ALA A 4 56.14 13.55 -37.10
CA ALA A 4 55.75 12.21 -37.63
C ALA A 4 54.86 11.40 -36.65
N GLY A 5 53.62 11.01 -36.98
CA GLY A 5 53.11 10.54 -38.27
C GLY A 5 53.21 9.01 -38.31
N GLY A 6 52.26 8.31 -37.70
CA GLY A 6 52.21 6.84 -37.65
C GLY A 6 50.78 6.33 -37.84
N LEU A 7 50.51 5.82 -39.05
CA LEU A 7 49.34 5.01 -39.40
C LEU A 7 49.29 3.76 -38.51
N LEU A 8 48.13 3.46 -37.93
CA LEU A 8 47.79 2.11 -37.48
C LEU A 8 46.69 1.55 -38.36
N LEU A 9 47.11 0.61 -39.22
CA LEU A 9 46.24 -0.19 -40.07
C LEU A 9 45.32 -1.08 -39.22
N SER A 10 44.06 -1.11 -39.67
CA SER A 10 43.04 -2.07 -39.28
C SER A 10 43.46 -3.50 -39.63
N LEU A 11 43.45 -4.40 -38.63
CA LEU A 11 43.43 -5.83 -38.84
C LEU A 11 42.24 -6.41 -38.08
N ALA A 12 41.16 -6.63 -38.82
CA ALA A 12 40.01 -7.42 -38.39
C ALA A 12 40.46 -8.88 -38.23
N GLY A 13 40.72 -9.29 -36.98
CA GLY A 13 40.91 -10.69 -36.62
C GLY A 13 39.58 -11.43 -36.65
N ALA A 14 39.39 -12.30 -37.64
CA ALA A 14 38.30 -13.25 -37.68
C ALA A 14 38.49 -14.28 -36.56
N VAL A 15 37.64 -14.22 -35.52
CA VAL A 15 37.59 -15.24 -34.47
C VAL A 15 36.66 -16.36 -34.95
N LEU A 16 37.25 -17.51 -35.29
CA LEU A 16 36.53 -18.77 -35.48
C LEU A 16 35.96 -19.24 -34.13
N PRO A 17 34.70 -19.74 -34.06
CA PRO A 17 34.17 -20.32 -32.83
C PRO A 17 34.82 -21.69 -32.55
N PRO A 18 35.03 -22.06 -31.28
CA PRO A 18 35.60 -23.36 -30.92
C PRO A 18 34.61 -24.51 -31.20
N PRO A 19 35.08 -25.74 -31.43
CA PRO A 19 34.22 -26.89 -31.68
C PRO A 19 33.41 -27.23 -30.41
N ALA A 20 32.10 -27.38 -30.57
CA ALA A 20 31.21 -27.83 -29.51
C ALA A 20 31.54 -29.29 -29.15
N LEU A 21 32.13 -29.49 -27.98
CA LEU A 21 32.20 -30.81 -27.34
C LEU A 21 30.78 -31.17 -26.85
N PRO A 22 30.25 -32.36 -27.14
CA PRO A 22 28.97 -32.78 -26.60
C PRO A 22 29.11 -32.90 -25.09
N SER A 23 28.40 -32.04 -24.38
CA SER A 23 28.21 -32.10 -22.93
C SER A 23 27.50 -33.41 -22.58
N LEU A 24 28.27 -34.45 -22.26
CA LEU A 24 27.76 -35.61 -21.54
C LEU A 24 27.36 -35.17 -20.12
N LEU A 25 26.12 -34.68 -20.01
CA LEU A 25 25.42 -34.66 -18.73
C LEU A 25 25.20 -36.14 -18.34
N PRO A 26 25.65 -36.58 -17.15
CA PRO A 26 25.23 -37.87 -16.66
C PRO A 26 23.73 -37.76 -16.41
N ALA A 27 22.94 -38.48 -17.20
CA ALA A 27 21.56 -38.74 -16.86
C ALA A 27 21.59 -39.52 -15.55
N LEU A 28 21.42 -38.82 -14.44
CA LEU A 28 20.93 -39.40 -13.21
C LEU A 28 19.54 -39.92 -13.56
N ALA A 29 19.48 -41.17 -14.04
CA ALA A 29 18.27 -41.95 -14.04
C ALA A 29 17.83 -42.00 -12.58
N VAL A 30 16.89 -41.13 -12.24
CA VAL A 30 16.13 -41.24 -11.00
C VAL A 30 15.45 -42.60 -11.13
N LEU A 31 16.02 -43.62 -10.47
CA LEU A 31 15.32 -44.84 -10.09
C LEU A 31 14.26 -44.42 -9.07
N GLY A 32 13.28 -43.66 -9.56
CA GLY A 32 12.04 -43.41 -8.85
C GLY A 32 11.38 -44.76 -8.76
N CYS A 33 11.28 -45.27 -7.55
CA CYS A 33 10.48 -46.44 -7.26
C CYS A 33 9.04 -46.09 -7.64
N ASN A 34 8.64 -46.40 -8.88
CA ASN A 34 7.28 -46.30 -9.42
C ASN A 34 6.38 -47.38 -8.79
N ALA A 35 6.52 -47.60 -7.48
CA ALA A 35 5.69 -48.54 -6.76
C ALA A 35 4.41 -47.80 -6.34
N GLN A 36 3.32 -48.07 -7.06
CA GLN A 36 1.98 -47.59 -6.72
C GLN A 36 1.67 -47.93 -5.25
N PRO A 37 1.20 -46.97 -4.43
CA PRO A 37 0.90 -47.22 -3.03
C PRO A 37 -0.14 -48.33 -2.87
N THR A 38 -0.04 -49.12 -1.81
CA THR A 38 -0.95 -50.24 -1.53
C THR A 38 -1.65 -50.09 -0.18
N TYR A 39 -2.73 -50.85 0.03
CA TYR A 39 -3.43 -50.96 1.31
C TYR A 39 -3.86 -52.41 1.57
N ARG A 40 -4.06 -52.77 2.84
CA ARG A 40 -4.54 -54.11 3.23
C ARG A 40 -6.06 -54.13 3.23
N TRP A 41 -6.63 -55.16 2.61
CA TRP A 41 -8.07 -55.37 2.53
C TRP A 41 -8.41 -56.82 2.90
N LYS A 42 -9.57 -57.05 3.52
CA LYS A 42 -10.09 -58.39 3.79
C LYS A 42 -11.28 -58.63 2.86
N ASP A 43 -11.12 -59.56 1.93
CA ASP A 43 -12.18 -59.90 0.99
C ASP A 43 -13.40 -60.45 1.75
N ALA A 44 -14.56 -59.83 1.54
CA ALA A 44 -15.77 -60.13 2.31
C ALA A 44 -16.34 -61.53 2.03
N VAL A 45 -16.05 -62.09 0.85
CA VAL A 45 -16.58 -63.40 0.42
C VAL A 45 -15.66 -64.52 0.91
N THR A 46 -14.35 -64.38 0.69
CA THR A 46 -13.36 -65.42 0.97
C THR A 46 -12.69 -65.30 2.34
N ASN A 47 -12.87 -64.18 3.04
CA ASN A 47 -12.19 -63.82 4.28
C ASN A 47 -10.65 -63.73 4.17
N GLU A 48 -10.09 -63.75 2.95
CA GLU A 48 -8.65 -63.64 2.72
C GLU A 48 -8.14 -62.20 2.91
N LYS A 49 -6.92 -62.05 3.43
CA LYS A 49 -6.25 -60.75 3.53
C LYS A 49 -5.40 -60.50 2.28
N LEU A 50 -5.76 -59.47 1.52
CA LEU A 50 -5.12 -59.09 0.27
C LEU A 50 -4.36 -57.76 0.42
N THR A 51 -3.36 -57.57 -0.44
CA THR A 51 -2.67 -56.28 -0.62
C THR A 51 -3.14 -55.66 -1.92
N CYS A 52 -3.96 -54.63 -1.81
CA CYS A 52 -4.59 -53.95 -2.94
C CYS A 52 -3.83 -52.68 -3.32
N GLN A 53 -3.87 -52.29 -4.59
CA GLN A 53 -3.34 -51.01 -5.04
C GLN A 53 -4.31 -49.86 -4.71
N GLN A 54 -3.78 -48.73 -4.26
CA GLN A 54 -4.56 -47.52 -4.02
C GLN A 54 -4.99 -46.85 -5.32
N CYS A 55 -6.03 -46.03 -5.22
CA CYS A 55 -6.52 -45.20 -6.30
C CYS A 55 -5.78 -43.85 -6.33
N PRO A 56 -5.44 -43.32 -7.52
CA PRO A 56 -4.75 -42.04 -7.64
C PRO A 56 -5.63 -40.85 -7.24
N PRO A 57 -5.03 -39.66 -7.01
CA PRO A 57 -5.78 -38.41 -6.87
C PRO A 57 -6.78 -38.21 -8.01
N GLY A 58 -7.95 -37.65 -7.73
CA GLY A 58 -9.03 -37.56 -8.71
C GLY A 58 -9.98 -38.75 -8.73
N THR A 59 -9.65 -39.83 -8.00
CA THR A 59 -10.42 -41.08 -8.03
C THR A 59 -10.65 -41.67 -6.63
N PHE A 60 -11.60 -42.59 -6.54
CA PHE A 60 -11.96 -43.36 -5.34
C PHE A 60 -12.13 -44.84 -5.68
N VAL A 61 -12.14 -45.71 -4.66
CA VAL A 61 -12.35 -47.15 -4.80
C VAL A 61 -13.83 -47.44 -5.03
N ALA A 62 -14.18 -47.80 -6.26
CA ALA A 62 -15.52 -48.29 -6.60
C ALA A 62 -15.69 -49.77 -6.22
N GLN A 63 -14.62 -50.57 -6.36
CA GLN A 63 -14.58 -51.97 -5.93
C GLN A 63 -13.17 -52.32 -5.42
N HIS A 64 -13.11 -52.96 -4.25
CA HIS A 64 -11.86 -53.46 -3.70
C HIS A 64 -11.26 -54.58 -4.56
N CYS A 65 -9.94 -54.78 -4.43
CA CYS A 65 -9.30 -55.88 -5.14
C CYS A 65 -9.77 -57.23 -4.59
N THR A 66 -9.79 -58.22 -5.47
CA THR A 66 -9.93 -59.64 -5.13
C THR A 66 -8.66 -60.36 -5.57
N ARG A 67 -8.53 -61.65 -5.27
CA ARG A 67 -7.38 -62.44 -5.76
C ARG A 67 -7.22 -62.40 -7.29
N ALA A 68 -8.33 -62.27 -8.01
CA ALA A 68 -8.34 -62.30 -9.47
C ALA A 68 -8.41 -60.90 -10.14
N ARG A 69 -8.72 -59.83 -9.39
CA ARG A 69 -8.96 -58.50 -9.95
C ARG A 69 -8.28 -57.42 -9.11
N GLN A 70 -7.65 -56.46 -9.79
CA GLN A 70 -7.10 -55.26 -9.14
C GLN A 70 -8.23 -54.34 -8.65
N THR A 71 -7.86 -53.36 -7.82
CA THR A 71 -8.79 -52.34 -7.33
C THR A 71 -9.36 -51.54 -8.50
N LEU A 72 -10.69 -51.42 -8.53
CA LEU A 72 -11.36 -50.60 -9.53
C LEU A 72 -11.51 -49.18 -9.00
N CYS A 73 -10.87 -48.24 -9.67
CA CYS A 73 -10.93 -46.81 -9.37
C CYS A 73 -11.92 -46.11 -10.29
N GLN A 74 -12.73 -45.21 -9.75
CA GLN A 74 -13.63 -44.34 -10.53
C GLN A 74 -13.36 -42.86 -10.24
N PRO A 75 -13.60 -41.98 -11.24
CA PRO A 75 -13.40 -40.54 -11.06
C PRO A 75 -14.34 -39.97 -10.01
N CYS A 76 -13.87 -38.96 -9.29
CA CYS A 76 -14.73 -38.21 -8.38
C CYS A 76 -15.87 -37.54 -9.16
N PRO A 77 -17.12 -37.62 -8.64
CA PRO A 77 -18.22 -36.87 -9.21
C PRO A 77 -18.05 -35.37 -8.96
N ASP A 78 -18.90 -34.56 -9.60
CA ASP A 78 -18.93 -33.11 -9.40
C ASP A 78 -19.01 -32.73 -7.91
N LEU A 79 -18.36 -31.62 -7.55
CA LEU A 79 -18.25 -31.10 -6.19
C LEU A 79 -17.51 -32.04 -5.19
N HIS A 80 -16.75 -33.01 -5.68
CA HIS A 80 -15.95 -33.91 -4.84
C HIS A 80 -14.52 -34.06 -5.33
N TYR A 81 -13.61 -34.41 -4.41
CA TYR A 81 -12.19 -34.54 -4.70
C TYR A 81 -11.47 -35.60 -3.87
N THR A 82 -10.31 -36.03 -4.37
CA THR A 82 -9.27 -36.73 -3.61
C THR A 82 -7.90 -36.19 -4.03
N GLN A 83 -7.16 -35.59 -3.09
CA GLN A 83 -5.88 -34.93 -3.38
C GLN A 83 -4.67 -35.87 -3.37
N TYR A 84 -4.81 -37.01 -2.70
CA TYR A 84 -3.74 -37.97 -2.51
C TYR A 84 -4.16 -39.36 -2.96
N TRP A 85 -3.17 -40.25 -3.13
CA TRP A 85 -3.43 -41.69 -3.25
C TRP A 85 -4.28 -42.16 -2.07
N ASN A 86 -5.33 -42.91 -2.37
CA ASN A 86 -6.33 -43.24 -1.37
C ASN A 86 -6.97 -44.60 -1.61
N TYR A 87 -7.67 -45.06 -0.58
CA TYR A 87 -8.52 -46.25 -0.62
C TYR A 87 -9.95 -45.90 -0.15
N LEU A 88 -10.37 -44.64 -0.34
CA LEU A 88 -11.69 -44.18 0.06
C LEU A 88 -12.75 -44.80 -0.85
N GLU A 89 -13.87 -45.24 -0.28
CA GLU A 89 -15.01 -45.74 -1.04
C GLU A 89 -15.88 -44.60 -1.61
N LYS A 90 -15.64 -43.36 -1.19
CA LYS A 90 -16.29 -42.14 -1.68
C LYS A 90 -15.30 -40.97 -1.66
N CYS A 91 -15.36 -40.11 -2.67
CA CYS A 91 -14.57 -38.88 -2.68
C CYS A 91 -15.02 -37.92 -1.57
N ARG A 92 -14.12 -37.00 -1.18
CA ARG A 92 -14.42 -35.96 -0.18
C ARG A 92 -15.24 -34.86 -0.84
N TYR A 93 -16.27 -34.37 -0.16
CA TYR A 93 -17.04 -33.22 -0.63
C TYR A 93 -16.19 -31.94 -0.58
N CYS A 94 -16.35 -31.07 -1.58
CA CYS A 94 -15.76 -29.75 -1.61
C CYS A 94 -16.45 -28.81 -0.61
N ASN A 95 -16.09 -28.96 0.65
CA ASN A 95 -16.76 -28.36 1.80
C ASN A 95 -16.32 -26.93 2.14
N VAL A 96 -15.24 -26.43 1.53
CA VAL A 96 -14.84 -25.02 1.70
C VAL A 96 -15.83 -24.18 0.92
N ILE A 97 -16.52 -23.23 1.56
CA ILE A 97 -17.41 -22.27 0.90
C ILE A 97 -16.85 -20.87 1.16
N CYS A 98 -16.69 -20.03 0.13
CA CYS A 98 -16.14 -18.68 0.32
C CYS A 98 -17.20 -17.77 0.95
N GLY A 99 -16.84 -17.10 2.04
CA GLY A 99 -17.69 -16.10 2.70
C GLY A 99 -17.75 -14.77 1.94
N GLU A 100 -18.55 -13.82 2.44
CA GLU A 100 -18.82 -12.53 1.77
C GLU A 100 -17.58 -11.68 1.49
N LYS A 101 -16.56 -11.76 2.35
CA LYS A 101 -15.28 -11.02 2.23
C LYS A 101 -14.14 -11.87 1.69
N GLN A 102 -14.47 -13.02 1.10
CA GLN A 102 -13.52 -13.92 0.48
C GLN A 102 -13.76 -14.01 -1.02
N VAL A 103 -12.74 -14.45 -1.73
CA VAL A 103 -12.75 -14.78 -3.16
C VAL A 103 -12.20 -16.18 -3.36
N GLU A 104 -12.76 -16.88 -4.32
CA GLU A 104 -12.27 -18.19 -4.75
C GLU A 104 -11.00 -17.99 -5.57
N VAL A 105 -9.86 -18.42 -5.01
CA VAL A 105 -8.55 -18.34 -5.67
C VAL A 105 -8.16 -19.67 -6.31
N GLN A 106 -8.81 -20.75 -5.90
CA GLN A 106 -8.69 -22.06 -6.51
C GLN A 106 -10.05 -22.74 -6.54
N GLN A 107 -10.48 -23.15 -7.73
CA GLN A 107 -11.75 -23.82 -7.90
C GLN A 107 -11.71 -25.27 -7.41
N CYS A 108 -12.83 -25.76 -6.87
CA CYS A 108 -12.97 -27.19 -6.59
C CYS A 108 -12.87 -28.01 -7.88
N ASN A 109 -12.07 -29.08 -7.87
CA ASN A 109 -12.06 -30.07 -8.94
C ASN A 109 -11.83 -31.48 -8.37
N SER A 110 -11.72 -32.51 -9.22
CA SER A 110 -11.57 -33.90 -8.77
C SER A 110 -10.32 -34.15 -7.91
N THR A 111 -9.28 -33.31 -8.02
CA THR A 111 -7.98 -33.48 -7.35
C THR A 111 -7.79 -32.56 -6.15
N HIS A 112 -8.59 -31.52 -5.96
CA HIS A 112 -8.41 -30.59 -4.85
C HIS A 112 -9.70 -29.89 -4.45
N ASN A 113 -9.75 -29.50 -3.18
CA ASN A 113 -10.83 -28.69 -2.65
C ASN A 113 -10.77 -27.26 -3.21
N ARG A 114 -11.87 -26.53 -3.06
CA ARG A 114 -11.88 -25.08 -3.24
C ARG A 114 -10.99 -24.40 -2.21
N VAL A 115 -10.29 -23.34 -2.62
CA VAL A 115 -9.52 -22.47 -1.72
C VAL A 115 -10.05 -21.05 -1.82
N CYS A 116 -10.34 -20.48 -0.65
CA CYS A 116 -10.83 -19.11 -0.50
C CYS A 116 -9.76 -18.26 0.15
N GLN A 117 -9.67 -16.99 -0.25
CA GLN A 117 -8.74 -16.01 0.30
C GLN A 117 -9.47 -14.70 0.56
N CYS A 118 -9.02 -13.91 1.53
CA CYS A 118 -9.62 -12.60 1.79
C CYS A 118 -9.50 -11.69 0.57
N GLN A 119 -10.55 -10.91 0.32
CA GLN A 119 -10.60 -9.89 -0.72
C GLN A 119 -9.55 -8.80 -0.50
N GLU A 120 -9.23 -8.05 -1.55
CA GLU A 120 -8.33 -6.89 -1.46
C GLU A 120 -8.81 -5.90 -0.39
N GLY A 121 -7.86 -5.40 0.42
CA GLY A 121 -8.16 -4.55 1.57
C GLY A 121 -8.51 -5.31 2.86
N TYR A 122 -8.43 -6.65 2.87
CA TYR A 122 -8.64 -7.49 4.04
C TYR A 122 -7.50 -8.49 4.22
N TYR A 123 -7.24 -8.87 5.47
CA TYR A 123 -6.34 -9.96 5.84
C TYR A 123 -7.07 -11.02 6.68
N SER A 124 -6.59 -12.25 6.62
CA SER A 124 -7.11 -13.36 7.39
C SER A 124 -6.57 -13.31 8.82
N GLU A 125 -7.47 -13.24 9.78
CA GLU A 125 -7.17 -13.44 11.20
C GLU A 125 -8.15 -14.48 11.74
N MET A 126 -7.62 -15.66 12.05
CA MET A 126 -8.42 -16.86 12.37
C MET A 126 -9.41 -17.17 11.24
N GLU A 127 -10.72 -17.21 11.53
CA GLU A 127 -11.78 -17.51 10.56
C GLU A 127 -12.36 -16.25 9.89
N PHE A 128 -11.84 -15.06 10.21
CA PHE A 128 -12.39 -13.79 9.74
C PHE A 128 -11.46 -13.07 8.76
N CYS A 129 -12.07 -12.38 7.79
CA CYS A 129 -11.38 -11.40 6.97
C CYS A 129 -11.56 -10.01 7.60
N ILE A 130 -10.48 -9.49 8.15
CA ILE A 130 -10.45 -8.19 8.84
C ILE A 130 -9.90 -7.15 7.90
N ARG A 131 -10.51 -5.96 7.88
CA ARG A 131 -10.07 -4.84 7.05
C ARG A 131 -8.66 -4.42 7.45
N HIS A 132 -7.80 -4.15 6.47
CA HIS A 132 -6.48 -3.57 6.70
C HIS A 132 -6.58 -2.26 7.49
N SER A 133 -5.70 -2.10 8.46
CA SER A 133 -5.59 -0.89 9.26
C SER A 133 -5.07 0.28 8.42
N GLU A 134 -5.53 1.48 8.76
CA GLU A 134 -5.05 2.71 8.15
C GLU A 134 -3.92 3.32 8.99
N CYS A 135 -2.85 3.72 8.32
CA CYS A 135 -1.79 4.50 8.96
C CYS A 135 -2.29 5.93 9.19
N PRO A 136 -2.23 6.45 10.43
CA PRO A 136 -2.73 7.78 10.74
C PRO A 136 -1.80 8.88 10.19
N PRO A 137 -2.27 10.14 10.07
CA PRO A 137 -1.42 11.28 9.76
C PRO A 137 -0.18 11.31 10.66
N GLY A 138 0.99 11.60 10.08
CA GLY A 138 2.28 11.46 10.76
C GLY A 138 2.94 10.10 10.57
N SER A 139 2.19 9.10 10.10
CA SER A 139 2.68 7.76 9.78
C SER A 139 2.27 7.35 8.37
N GLY A 140 3.11 6.55 7.73
CA GLY A 140 2.85 6.01 6.40
C GLY A 140 3.04 4.51 6.38
N VAL A 141 2.52 3.89 5.33
CA VAL A 141 2.66 2.44 5.09
C VAL A 141 4.13 2.10 4.91
N GLU A 142 4.62 1.20 5.75
CA GLU A 142 5.94 0.57 5.61
C GLU A 142 5.84 -0.75 4.86
N LYS A 143 4.86 -1.58 5.23
CA LYS A 143 4.51 -2.79 4.49
C LYS A 143 3.02 -2.79 4.17
N PRO A 144 2.64 -2.96 2.89
CA PRO A 144 1.25 -3.06 2.52
C PRO A 144 0.63 -4.30 3.13
N GLY A 145 -0.66 -4.22 3.47
CA GLY A 145 -1.41 -5.38 3.92
C GLY A 145 -1.50 -6.44 2.82
N THR A 146 -1.44 -7.71 3.22
CA THR A 146 -1.64 -8.87 2.34
C THR A 146 -2.92 -9.60 2.76
N PRO A 147 -3.35 -10.64 2.05
CA PRO A 147 -4.49 -11.43 2.51
C PRO A 147 -4.24 -12.23 3.80
N PHE A 148 -3.00 -12.23 4.32
CA PHE A 148 -2.61 -12.95 5.53
C PHE A 148 -2.02 -12.02 6.62
N GLU A 149 -1.63 -10.81 6.27
CA GLU A 149 -0.98 -9.86 7.17
C GLU A 149 -1.64 -8.48 7.08
N ASN A 150 -1.79 -7.82 8.23
CA ASN A 150 -2.28 -6.46 8.29
C ASN A 150 -1.23 -5.44 7.76
N THR A 151 -1.69 -4.27 7.35
CA THR A 151 -0.83 -3.14 7.02
C THR A 151 0.07 -2.78 8.19
N GLN A 152 1.37 -2.57 7.92
CA GLN A 152 2.32 -2.11 8.92
C GLN A 152 2.66 -0.64 8.67
N CYS A 153 2.55 0.16 9.73
CA CYS A 153 2.76 1.60 9.70
C CYS A 153 4.04 1.98 10.40
N ARG A 154 4.71 3.02 9.90
CA ARG A 154 5.85 3.65 10.57
C ARG A 154 5.67 5.16 10.68
N PRO A 155 6.19 5.80 11.73
CA PRO A 155 6.30 7.26 11.78
C PRO A 155 7.11 7.79 10.61
N CYS A 156 6.70 8.92 10.03
CA CYS A 156 7.43 9.48 8.90
C CYS A 156 8.80 10.03 9.35
N PRO A 157 9.90 9.62 8.69
CA PRO A 157 11.22 10.12 9.00
C PRO A 157 11.36 11.60 8.61
N ARG A 158 12.45 12.24 9.05
CA ARG A 158 12.76 13.63 8.67
C ARG A 158 12.84 13.77 7.15
N GLY A 159 12.24 14.85 6.63
CA GLY A 159 12.11 15.09 5.19
C GLY A 159 10.92 14.38 4.53
N PHE A 160 10.06 13.71 5.30
CA PHE A 160 8.87 13.03 4.80
C PHE A 160 7.63 13.35 5.64
N PHE A 161 6.44 13.15 5.04
CA PHE A 161 5.16 13.39 5.69
C PHE A 161 4.04 12.42 5.25
N SER A 162 2.96 12.42 6.02
CA SER A 162 1.67 11.81 5.69
C SER A 162 0.55 12.62 6.33
N SER A 163 -0.39 13.13 5.52
CA SER A 163 -1.45 14.04 5.98
C SER A 163 -2.82 13.39 6.19
N SER A 164 -3.01 12.14 5.74
CA SER A 164 -4.30 11.46 5.73
C SER A 164 -4.22 10.04 6.31
N ASN A 165 -5.32 9.53 6.86
CA ASN A 165 -5.40 8.10 7.15
C ASN A 165 -5.36 7.31 5.83
N SER A 166 -4.50 6.30 5.73
CA SER A 166 -4.42 5.45 4.55
C SER A 166 -3.81 4.09 4.85
N SER A 167 -4.40 3.02 4.31
CA SER A 167 -3.86 1.66 4.36
C SER A 167 -2.86 1.37 3.24
N THR A 168 -2.63 2.31 2.31
CA THR A 168 -1.82 2.09 1.09
C THR A 168 -0.72 3.14 0.88
N LYS A 169 -0.89 4.38 1.35
CA LYS A 169 0.06 5.47 1.09
C LYS A 169 1.30 5.39 1.99
N PRO A 170 2.53 5.29 1.45
CA PRO A 170 3.74 5.45 2.24
C PRO A 170 3.98 6.93 2.57
N CYS A 171 4.93 7.19 3.47
CA CYS A 171 5.39 8.55 3.73
C CYS A 171 5.96 9.17 2.45
N GLN A 172 5.50 10.37 2.12
CA GLN A 172 5.91 11.11 0.92
C GLN A 172 7.05 12.06 1.25
N PRO A 173 8.05 12.22 0.36
CA PRO A 173 9.11 13.19 0.57
C PRO A 173 8.52 14.60 0.56
N HIS A 174 9.14 15.51 1.32
CA HIS A 174 8.81 16.91 1.26
C HIS A 174 9.14 17.49 -0.11
N GLN A 175 8.28 18.37 -0.62
CA GLN A 175 8.58 19.08 -1.85
C GLN A 175 9.76 20.04 -1.70
N ASP A 176 10.53 20.17 -2.77
CA ASP A 176 11.63 21.13 -2.88
C ASP A 176 11.11 22.39 -3.58
N CYS A 177 11.08 23.51 -2.86
CA CYS A 177 10.59 24.78 -3.38
C CYS A 177 11.57 25.40 -4.39
N GLU A 178 12.88 25.23 -4.20
CA GLU A 178 13.91 25.85 -5.05
C GLU A 178 13.87 25.23 -6.45
N GLN A 179 13.66 23.91 -6.53
CA GLN A 179 13.46 23.21 -7.80
C GLN A 179 12.24 23.71 -8.60
N GLN A 180 11.27 24.32 -7.91
CA GLN A 180 10.09 24.93 -8.53
C GLN A 180 10.26 26.43 -8.83
N GLY A 181 11.43 27.02 -8.55
CA GLY A 181 11.65 28.46 -8.64
C GLY A 181 10.86 29.27 -7.60
N LYS A 182 10.45 28.64 -6.50
CA LYS A 182 9.67 29.22 -5.40
C LYS A 182 10.51 29.31 -4.13
N VAL A 183 10.03 30.08 -3.15
CA VAL A 183 10.63 30.13 -1.82
C VAL A 183 9.84 29.31 -0.81
N THR A 184 10.52 28.75 0.18
CA THR A 184 9.85 28.02 1.28
C THR A 184 9.07 28.99 2.16
N ASN A 185 7.75 28.83 2.19
CA ASN A 185 6.87 29.59 3.07
C ASN A 185 6.78 28.97 4.46
N VAL A 186 6.45 27.68 4.52
CA VAL A 186 6.32 26.92 5.78
C VAL A 186 7.10 25.64 5.64
N GLN A 187 7.99 25.38 6.61
CA GLN A 187 8.74 24.13 6.65
C GLN A 187 7.81 22.95 6.95
N GLY A 188 7.89 21.89 6.13
CA GLY A 188 7.12 20.67 6.33
C GLY A 188 7.47 19.94 7.62
N ASN A 189 6.57 19.09 8.09
CA ASN A 189 6.82 18.17 9.20
C ASN A 189 6.22 16.79 8.90
N GLN A 190 6.16 15.87 9.88
CA GLN A 190 5.63 14.52 9.62
C GLN A 190 4.14 14.49 9.21
N TYR A 191 3.38 15.56 9.47
CA TYR A 191 1.94 15.63 9.22
C TYR A 191 1.54 16.42 7.97
N HIS A 192 2.43 17.25 7.43
CA HIS A 192 2.14 18.07 6.26
C HIS A 192 3.42 18.35 5.47
N ASP A 193 3.24 18.58 4.17
CA ASP A 193 4.33 18.91 3.27
C ASP A 193 4.93 20.29 3.59
N THR A 194 6.15 20.53 3.11
CA THR A 194 6.68 21.88 2.96
C THR A 194 5.76 22.69 2.06
N LEU A 195 5.51 23.95 2.39
CA LEU A 195 4.64 24.83 1.61
C LEU A 195 5.48 25.87 0.92
N CYS A 196 5.35 25.95 -0.40
CA CYS A 196 6.11 26.85 -1.25
C CYS A 196 5.24 28.02 -1.69
N THR A 197 5.85 29.19 -1.88
CA THR A 197 5.17 30.39 -2.40
C THR A 197 6.07 31.12 -3.38
N SER A 198 5.44 31.79 -4.34
CA SER A 198 6.05 32.80 -5.20
C SER A 198 5.97 34.21 -4.59
N CYS A 199 5.17 34.39 -3.53
CA CYS A 199 5.03 35.65 -2.80
C CYS A 199 6.39 36.14 -2.30
N ARG A 200 6.77 37.36 -2.69
CA ARG A 200 8.08 37.93 -2.33
C ARG A 200 8.08 38.42 -0.89
N LEU A 201 8.68 37.64 -0.01
CA LEU A 201 8.86 37.94 1.40
C LEU A 201 10.07 38.91 1.58
N GLY A 202 9.84 40.22 1.42
CA GLY A 202 10.77 41.26 1.89
C GLY A 202 11.95 41.72 0.99
N GLY A 203 11.74 42.14 -0.27
CA GLY A 203 12.75 42.99 -0.96
C GLY A 203 12.69 43.18 -2.50
N THR A 204 12.56 44.45 -2.89
CA THR A 204 12.81 45.24 -4.13
C THR A 204 12.93 44.60 -5.54
N ASN A 205 12.19 45.20 -6.48
CA ASN A 205 12.22 45.13 -7.95
C ASN A 205 11.55 43.92 -8.62
N SER A 206 10.22 43.99 -8.78
CA SER A 206 9.53 44.08 -10.08
C SER A 206 8.02 43.96 -9.87
N THR A 207 7.29 44.70 -10.71
CA THR A 207 5.83 44.74 -10.90
C THR A 207 5.13 43.40 -10.69
N GLN A 208 4.43 43.24 -9.56
CA GLN A 208 3.30 42.32 -9.44
C GLN A 208 2.11 43.10 -8.90
N ALA A 209 0.97 42.87 -9.56
CA ALA A 209 -0.25 43.65 -9.50
C ALA A 209 -1.01 43.45 -8.17
N PRO A 210 -2.01 44.30 -7.87
CA PRO A 210 -2.87 44.15 -6.70
C PRO A 210 -3.73 42.88 -6.83
N GLY A 211 -3.78 42.04 -5.79
CA GLY A 211 -4.59 40.80 -5.78
C GLY A 211 -3.81 39.52 -6.09
N ASP A 212 -2.62 39.36 -5.49
CA ASP A 212 -1.81 38.15 -5.64
C ASP A 212 -2.37 37.00 -4.78
N ASP A 213 -3.20 36.16 -5.39
CA ASP A 213 -3.84 34.98 -4.78
C ASP A 213 -2.84 34.05 -4.05
N ASP A 214 -1.58 34.01 -4.54
CA ASP A 214 -0.49 33.23 -3.95
C ASP A 214 0.00 33.83 -2.62
N CYS A 215 0.11 35.16 -2.52
CA CYS A 215 0.44 35.83 -1.26
C CYS A 215 -0.64 35.64 -0.19
N GLU A 216 -1.91 35.72 -0.58
CA GLU A 216 -3.02 35.44 0.34
C GLU A 216 -2.97 33.99 0.85
N GLN A 217 -2.74 33.03 -0.07
CA GLN A 217 -2.56 31.63 0.32
C GLN A 217 -1.35 31.43 1.23
N ALA A 218 -0.23 32.08 0.92
CA ALA A 218 0.98 31.99 1.70
C ALA A 218 0.79 32.54 3.12
N MET A 219 0.03 33.62 3.28
CA MET A 219 -0.31 34.14 4.59
C MET A 219 -1.22 33.17 5.38
N ILE A 220 -2.24 32.59 4.73
CA ILE A 220 -3.11 31.57 5.34
C ILE A 220 -2.27 30.40 5.86
N ASP A 221 -1.39 29.86 5.01
CA ASP A 221 -0.50 28.76 5.32
C ASP A 221 0.42 29.12 6.50
N PHE A 222 1.04 30.30 6.45
CA PHE A 222 1.94 30.77 7.50
C PHE A 222 1.25 30.84 8.86
N VAL A 223 0.05 31.42 8.93
CA VAL A 223 -0.71 31.57 10.19
C VAL A 223 -1.19 30.21 10.70
N ALA A 224 -1.69 29.33 9.84
CA ALA A 224 -2.24 28.04 10.24
C ALA A 224 -1.21 27.14 10.93
N TYR A 225 0.05 27.17 10.48
CA TYR A 225 1.12 26.33 11.03
C TYR A 225 2.01 27.05 12.06
N GLN A 226 1.70 28.29 12.45
CA GLN A 226 2.38 28.94 13.58
C GLN A 226 2.24 28.14 14.88
N ASN A 227 3.14 28.42 15.84
CA ASN A 227 3.10 27.79 17.16
C ASN A 227 1.97 28.35 18.06
N ILE A 228 0.71 28.24 17.63
CA ILE A 228 -0.47 28.72 18.34
C ILE A 228 -0.97 27.65 19.32
N PRO A 229 -1.20 27.97 20.61
CA PRO A 229 -1.86 27.04 21.53
C PRO A 229 -3.23 26.63 20.99
N ILE A 230 -3.58 25.33 21.04
CA ILE A 230 -4.83 24.79 20.46
C ILE A 230 -6.06 25.58 20.93
N ARG A 231 -6.11 25.98 22.21
CA ARG A 231 -7.22 26.81 22.75
C ARG A 231 -7.35 28.16 22.03
N LYS A 232 -6.24 28.82 21.71
CA LYS A 232 -6.24 30.09 20.96
C LYS A 232 -6.55 29.88 19.47
N LEU A 233 -6.06 28.80 18.87
CA LEU A 233 -6.35 28.46 17.48
C LEU A 233 -7.85 28.17 17.28
N LYS A 234 -8.46 27.39 18.18
CA LYS A 234 -9.91 27.16 18.20
C LYS A 234 -10.70 28.45 18.36
N ARG A 235 -10.28 29.33 19.27
CA ARG A 235 -10.89 30.66 19.46
C ARG A 235 -10.78 31.53 18.21
N LEU A 236 -9.63 31.53 17.55
CA LEU A 236 -9.41 32.28 16.31
C LEU A 236 -10.38 31.80 15.21
N GLN A 237 -10.52 30.49 15.04
CA GLN A 237 -11.48 29.90 14.11
C GLN A 237 -12.92 30.28 14.44
N GLN A 238 -13.32 30.27 15.73
CA GLN A 238 -14.67 30.68 16.15
C GLN A 238 -14.99 32.15 15.86
N ILE A 239 -14.00 33.05 16.01
CA ILE A 239 -14.14 34.47 15.68
C ILE A 239 -14.43 34.63 14.18
N LEU A 240 -13.69 33.93 13.33
CA LEU A 240 -13.85 33.97 11.88
C LEU A 240 -15.15 33.31 11.39
N GLU A 241 -15.54 32.17 11.96
CA GLU A 241 -16.79 31.46 11.62
C GLU A 241 -18.05 32.20 12.10
N ARG A 242 -17.91 33.22 12.98
CA ARG A 242 -19.03 33.90 13.67
C ARG A 242 -20.01 32.90 14.32
N SER A 243 -19.51 31.72 14.72
CA SER A 243 -20.33 30.58 15.15
C SER A 243 -19.82 29.98 16.47
N PRO A 244 -20.71 29.67 17.44
CA PRO A 244 -20.32 29.06 18.70
C PRO A 244 -20.12 27.53 18.60
N ARG A 245 -19.99 26.95 17.40
CA ARG A 245 -19.92 25.49 17.23
C ARG A 245 -18.78 24.88 18.04
N LYS A 246 -19.11 23.83 18.79
CA LYS A 246 -18.16 23.08 19.63
C LYS A 246 -17.25 22.25 18.71
N GLN A 247 -16.03 22.72 18.50
CA GLN A 247 -15.06 22.03 17.64
C GLN A 247 -14.59 20.72 18.30
N ALA A 248 -14.66 19.64 17.52
CA ALA A 248 -14.25 18.30 17.93
C ALA A 248 -12.85 18.26 18.57
N LEU A 249 -12.66 17.29 19.45
CA LEU A 249 -11.34 16.95 19.97
C LEU A 249 -10.52 16.33 18.83
N GLY A 250 -9.29 16.77 18.67
CA GLY A 250 -8.42 16.31 17.59
C GLY A 250 -6.96 16.61 17.92
N THR A 251 -6.05 15.94 17.22
CA THR A 251 -4.61 16.21 17.33
C THR A 251 -4.31 17.62 16.85
N ARG A 252 -3.18 18.20 17.30
CA ARG A 252 -2.76 19.54 16.87
C ARG A 252 -2.72 19.68 15.35
N ALA A 253 -2.13 18.69 14.67
CA ALA A 253 -2.03 18.66 13.21
C ALA A 253 -3.40 18.69 12.52
N ALA A 254 -4.35 17.88 13.01
CA ALA A 254 -5.71 17.88 12.47
C ALA A 254 -6.44 19.23 12.67
N VAL A 255 -6.20 19.90 13.81
CA VAL A 255 -6.78 21.24 14.05
C VAL A 255 -6.14 22.29 13.14
N GLN A 256 -4.82 22.24 12.94
CA GLN A 256 -4.11 23.17 12.04
C GLN A 256 -4.56 22.98 10.59
N GLU A 257 -4.64 21.74 10.11
CA GLU A 257 -5.09 21.42 8.76
C GLU A 257 -6.53 21.89 8.53
N LYS A 258 -7.43 21.59 9.47
CA LYS A 258 -8.81 22.04 9.41
C LYS A 258 -8.93 23.56 9.37
N PHE A 259 -8.12 24.27 10.17
CA PHE A 259 -8.10 25.72 10.19
C PHE A 259 -7.59 26.29 8.87
N ARG A 260 -6.52 25.71 8.30
CA ARG A 260 -6.01 26.06 6.97
C ARG A 260 -7.08 25.89 5.91
N THR A 261 -7.72 24.72 5.83
CA THR A 261 -8.76 24.43 4.83
C THR A 261 -9.92 25.42 4.92
N PHE A 262 -10.34 25.76 6.15
CA PHE A 262 -11.38 26.77 6.38
C PHE A 262 -10.98 28.15 5.82
N LEU A 263 -9.77 28.60 6.11
CA LEU A 263 -9.26 29.88 5.59
C LEU A 263 -9.15 29.87 4.06
N THR A 264 -8.67 28.76 3.46
CA THR A 264 -8.61 28.61 2.00
C THR A 264 -10.02 28.71 1.36
N GLN A 265 -11.02 28.06 1.96
CA GLN A 265 -12.42 28.17 1.50
C GLN A 265 -12.96 29.60 1.62
N LEU A 266 -12.58 30.32 2.67
CA LEU A 266 -13.00 31.70 2.89
C LEU A 266 -12.39 32.64 1.82
N LYS A 267 -11.14 32.38 1.42
CA LYS A 267 -10.46 33.08 0.31
C LYS A 267 -11.21 32.90 -1.02
N GLU A 268 -11.55 31.66 -1.36
CA GLU A 268 -12.27 31.32 -2.60
C GLU A 268 -13.66 31.99 -2.71
N GLY A 269 -14.27 32.37 -1.58
CA GLY A 269 -15.56 33.06 -1.52
C GLY A 269 -15.54 34.55 -1.87
N HIS A 270 -14.43 35.09 -2.38
CA HIS A 270 -14.22 36.52 -2.70
C HIS A 270 -14.29 37.47 -1.48
N TYR A 271 -13.75 37.06 -0.33
CA TYR A 271 -13.63 37.89 0.88
C TYR A 271 -12.21 38.46 1.02
N GLU A 272 -12.05 39.64 1.64
CA GLU A 272 -10.74 40.19 2.05
C GLU A 272 -10.15 39.38 3.23
N VAL A 273 -9.78 38.13 2.98
CA VAL A 273 -9.33 37.17 4.01
C VAL A 273 -8.12 37.70 4.80
N THR A 274 -7.25 38.47 4.14
CA THR A 274 -6.08 39.14 4.75
C THR A 274 -6.47 40.04 5.90
N LYS A 275 -7.44 40.94 5.65
CA LYS A 275 -7.91 41.90 6.65
C LYS A 275 -8.66 41.20 7.78
N GLU A 276 -9.58 40.29 7.45
CA GLU A 276 -10.34 39.56 8.45
C GLU A 276 -9.43 38.71 9.35
N LEU A 277 -8.39 38.07 8.80
CA LEU A 277 -7.46 37.27 9.57
C LEU A 277 -6.63 38.13 10.54
N LEU A 278 -6.15 39.30 10.11
CA LEU A 278 -5.44 40.23 10.98
C LEU A 278 -6.33 40.75 12.12
N ASP A 279 -7.57 41.14 11.80
CA ASP A 279 -8.55 41.58 12.80
C ASP A 279 -8.89 40.46 13.80
N ALA A 280 -9.03 39.22 13.32
CA ALA A 280 -9.28 38.06 14.15
C ALA A 280 -8.08 37.71 15.05
N LEU A 281 -6.85 37.82 14.55
CA LEU A 281 -5.62 37.64 15.34
C LEU A 281 -5.54 38.64 16.48
N ARG A 282 -5.88 39.91 16.22
CA ARG A 282 -5.97 40.97 17.22
C ARG A 282 -7.03 40.66 18.28
N ALA A 283 -8.24 40.30 17.84
CA ALA A 283 -9.35 39.92 18.72
C ALA A 283 -9.04 38.67 19.59
N ALA A 284 -8.22 37.75 19.06
CA ALA A 284 -7.75 36.56 19.76
C ALA A 284 -6.55 36.81 20.70
N LYS A 285 -6.05 38.04 20.80
CA LYS A 285 -4.84 38.41 21.56
C LYS A 285 -3.60 37.62 21.11
N LEU A 286 -3.39 37.59 19.79
CA LEU A 286 -2.24 36.97 19.11
C LEU A 286 -1.34 38.02 18.45
N HIS A 287 -1.07 39.14 19.14
CA HIS A 287 -0.33 40.30 18.60
C HIS A 287 1.05 39.95 18.04
N SER A 288 1.82 39.08 18.70
CA SER A 288 3.13 38.65 18.18
C SER A 288 3.04 37.90 16.83
N ILE A 289 1.90 37.24 16.55
CA ILE A 289 1.68 36.57 15.26
C ILE A 289 1.22 37.59 14.22
N GLU A 290 0.32 38.49 14.61
CA GLU A 290 -0.13 39.60 13.77
C GLU A 290 1.06 40.45 13.26
N GLU A 291 1.98 40.82 14.16
CA GLU A 291 3.20 41.58 13.84
C GLU A 291 4.10 40.82 12.86
N LYS A 292 4.36 39.52 13.12
CA LYS A 292 5.14 38.67 12.20
C LYS A 292 4.50 38.55 10.83
N VAL A 293 3.17 38.49 10.74
CA VAL A 293 2.46 38.47 9.45
C VAL A 293 2.69 39.78 8.72
N ARG A 294 2.52 40.92 9.39
CA ARG A 294 2.72 42.25 8.81
C ARG A 294 4.14 42.46 8.30
N GLU A 295 5.14 42.10 9.10
CA GLU A 295 6.55 42.18 8.70
C GLU A 295 6.87 41.27 7.51
N ARG A 296 6.38 40.03 7.54
CA ARG A 296 6.70 39.00 6.54
C ARG A 296 6.05 39.27 5.18
N PHE A 297 4.84 39.83 5.18
CA PHE A 297 4.03 40.07 3.97
C PHE A 297 3.93 41.56 3.60
N LEU A 298 4.71 42.44 4.25
CA LEU A 298 4.79 43.88 3.97
C LEU A 298 3.42 44.58 4.01
N LEU A 299 2.64 44.32 5.07
CA LEU A 299 1.30 44.88 5.26
C LEU A 299 1.35 46.06 6.24
N ASP A 300 0.92 47.24 5.76
CA ASP A 300 0.82 48.50 6.54
C ASP A 300 -0.26 48.46 7.64
#